data_AF-A0A538NA75-F1
#
_entry.id   AF-A0A538NA75-F1
#
_cell.length_a   1.000
_cell.length_b   1.000
_cell.length_c   1.000
_cell.angle_alpha   90.00
_cell.angle_beta   90.00
_cell.angle_gamma   90.00
#
_symmetry.space_group_name_H-M   'P 1'
#
loop_
_entity.id
_entity.type
_entity.pdbx_description
1 polymer ?
#
loop_
_entity_poly.entity_id
_entity_poly.type
_entity_poly.pdbx_seq_one_letter_code
_entity_poly.pdbx_strand_id
1 'polypeptide(L)'
;MRRVGVAAVLVALLAGCGTHNGGSSPTTAAPASAAAGSAAPGPAPAGDSKAWCARFHGDRVSNSQLLAQTFVPSMTPDQVHSSFDKLIQEEQALAAVAPAQLAGDYRVVIGDLQQVRAASEQAGWSPDAAREKLFAVIMTEGHAQAVGDITAYADDHCAGA
;
A
#
# COMPACT_ATOMS: atom_id res chain seq x y z
N MET A 1 -42.35 -8.09 -16.19
CA MET A 1 -42.63 -8.98 -15.04
C MET A 1 -41.36 -9.75 -14.70
N ARG A 2 -41.09 -9.89 -13.40
CA ARG A 2 -40.08 -10.73 -12.72
C ARG A 2 -38.57 -10.39 -12.86
N ARG A 3 -38.09 -9.67 -11.84
CA ARG A 3 -36.74 -9.80 -11.25
C ARG A 3 -36.62 -11.19 -10.61
N VAL A 4 -35.49 -11.87 -10.77
CA VAL A 4 -35.09 -12.99 -9.91
C VAL A 4 -33.62 -12.77 -9.57
N GLY A 5 -33.39 -12.28 -8.35
CA GLY A 5 -32.09 -12.36 -7.70
C GLY A 5 -31.94 -13.71 -7.01
N VAL A 6 -30.71 -14.19 -6.90
CA VAL A 6 -30.36 -15.25 -5.95
C VAL A 6 -28.98 -14.90 -5.38
N ALA A 7 -28.99 -14.35 -4.17
CA ALA A 7 -27.89 -14.44 -3.24
C ALA A 7 -27.98 -15.80 -2.53
N ALA A 8 -26.86 -16.49 -2.37
CA ALA A 8 -26.75 -17.61 -1.44
C ALA A 8 -25.33 -17.64 -0.84
N VAL A 9 -25.29 -17.20 0.41
CA VAL A 9 -24.21 -17.30 1.39
C VAL A 9 -23.99 -18.77 1.76
N LEU A 10 -22.75 -19.22 1.91
CA LEU A 10 -22.42 -20.43 2.68
C LEU A 10 -21.05 -20.28 3.35
N VAL A 11 -21.10 -19.87 4.62
CA VAL A 11 -20.03 -20.00 5.62
C VAL A 11 -20.25 -21.33 6.33
N ALA A 12 -19.27 -22.23 6.30
CA ALA A 12 -19.08 -23.27 7.31
C ALA A 12 -17.79 -24.06 6.99
N LEU A 13 -16.74 -23.88 7.78
CA LEU A 13 -15.72 -24.90 8.08
C LEU A 13 -14.93 -24.45 9.32
N LEU A 14 -15.60 -24.54 10.48
CA LEU A 14 -14.99 -24.56 11.81
C LEU A 14 -15.38 -25.91 12.43
N ALA A 15 -14.56 -26.93 12.18
CA ALA A 15 -14.63 -28.21 12.85
C ALA A 15 -13.20 -28.74 13.02
N GLY A 16 -12.71 -28.68 14.26
CA GLY A 16 -11.36 -29.16 14.59
C GLY A 16 -10.94 -28.92 16.04
N CYS A 17 -11.87 -29.00 16.99
CA CYS A 17 -11.54 -29.20 18.40
C CYS A 17 -11.53 -30.71 18.64
N GLY A 18 -10.36 -31.27 18.96
CA GLY A 18 -10.17 -32.70 19.18
C GLY A 18 -9.11 -32.94 20.24
N THR A 19 -9.55 -32.99 21.49
CA THR A 19 -8.76 -33.37 22.68
C THR A 19 -8.55 -34.89 22.67
N HIS A 20 -7.32 -35.36 22.87
CA HIS A 20 -7.03 -36.73 23.33
C HIS A 20 -5.92 -36.72 24.37
N ASN A 21 -6.15 -37.48 25.43
CA ASN A 21 -5.44 -37.50 26.71
C ASN A 21 -4.55 -38.75 26.79
N GLY A 22 -3.38 -38.66 27.43
CA GLY A 22 -2.70 -39.80 28.06
C GLY A 22 -1.25 -40.09 27.65
N GLY A 23 -0.31 -39.94 28.59
CA GLY A 23 1.04 -40.53 28.50
C GLY A 23 2.06 -39.91 29.47
N SER A 24 2.48 -40.68 30.47
CA SER A 24 3.26 -40.32 31.67
C SER A 24 4.67 -39.74 31.43
N SER A 25 5.14 -38.93 32.41
CA SER A 25 6.49 -38.35 32.52
C SER A 25 7.63 -39.39 32.54
N PRO A 26 8.84 -39.02 32.10
CA PRO A 26 9.86 -38.70 33.10
C PRO A 26 10.70 -37.44 32.79
N THR A 27 11.18 -36.84 33.87
CA THR A 27 12.08 -35.69 33.96
C THR A 27 13.33 -35.84 33.08
N THR A 28 13.61 -34.84 32.24
CA THR A 28 14.97 -34.59 31.72
C THR A 28 15.19 -33.08 31.67
N ALA A 29 16.29 -32.62 32.28
CA ALA A 29 16.63 -31.22 32.42
C ALA A 29 16.67 -30.50 31.06
N ALA A 30 15.97 -29.36 30.95
CA ALA A 30 16.03 -28.51 29.78
C ALA A 30 17.40 -27.80 29.74
N PRO A 31 18.19 -27.92 28.66
CA PRO A 31 19.27 -26.98 28.43
C PRO A 31 18.67 -25.60 28.16
N ALA A 32 19.20 -24.58 28.82
CA ALA A 32 18.87 -23.19 28.57
C ALA A 32 19.30 -22.81 27.15
N SER A 33 18.36 -22.91 26.20
CA SER A 33 18.49 -22.23 24.91
C SER A 33 17.91 -20.84 25.08
N ALA A 34 18.82 -19.86 25.18
CA ALA A 34 18.51 -18.46 25.05
C ALA A 34 17.73 -18.24 23.75
N ALA A 35 16.42 -18.00 23.88
CA ALA A 35 15.64 -17.40 22.81
C ALA A 35 16.20 -15.98 22.63
N ALA A 36 17.14 -15.83 21.70
CA ALA A 36 17.33 -14.58 21.00
C ALA A 36 16.04 -14.35 20.20
N GLY A 37 15.00 -13.89 20.89
CA GLY A 37 13.85 -13.29 20.25
C GLY A 37 14.38 -12.08 19.50
N SER A 38 14.54 -12.22 18.18
CA SER A 38 14.59 -11.06 17.31
C SER A 38 13.33 -10.27 17.64
N ALA A 39 13.52 -9.18 18.40
CA ALA A 39 12.47 -8.23 18.64
C ALA A 39 11.92 -7.88 17.27
N ALA A 40 10.65 -8.23 17.02
CA ALA A 40 9.93 -7.62 15.92
C ALA A 40 10.19 -6.12 16.04
N PRO A 41 10.60 -5.43 14.95
CA PRO A 41 10.86 -4.01 15.02
C PRO A 41 9.66 -3.36 15.71
N GLY A 42 9.92 -2.71 16.84
CA GLY A 42 8.90 -2.01 17.59
C GLY A 42 8.16 -1.07 16.63
N PRO A 43 6.89 -0.74 16.91
CA PRO A 43 6.16 0.20 16.07
C PRO A 43 7.04 1.42 15.83
N ALA A 44 7.27 1.75 14.56
CA ALA A 44 8.01 2.95 14.20
C ALA A 44 7.38 4.12 14.96
N PRO A 45 8.18 5.06 15.51
CA PRO A 45 7.63 6.23 16.15
C PRO A 45 6.63 6.87 15.18
N ALA A 46 5.42 7.17 15.65
CA ALA A 46 4.41 7.80 14.82
C ALA A 46 5.03 9.05 14.20
N GLY A 47 5.08 9.11 12.86
CA GLY A 47 5.48 10.32 12.16
C GLY A 47 4.65 11.51 12.67
N ASP A 48 5.29 12.68 12.78
CA ASP A 48 4.60 13.89 13.21
C ASP A 48 3.52 14.23 12.18
N SER A 49 2.24 14.04 12.54
CA SER A 49 1.09 14.36 11.69
C SER A 49 1.18 15.78 11.12
N LYS A 50 1.80 16.73 11.84
CA LYS A 50 2.02 18.08 11.34
C LYS A 50 3.05 18.14 10.20
N ALA A 51 4.17 17.42 10.33
CA ALA A 51 5.19 17.35 9.28
C ALA A 51 4.67 16.62 8.04
N TRP A 52 3.88 15.56 8.24
CA TRP A 52 3.19 14.87 7.16
C TRP A 52 2.16 15.78 6.50
N CYS A 53 1.28 16.44 7.26
CA CYS A 53 0.29 17.39 6.72
C CYS A 53 0.94 18.56 5.96
N ALA A 54 2.06 19.10 6.46
CA ALA A 54 2.80 20.15 5.76
C ALA A 54 3.39 19.65 4.44
N ARG A 55 3.91 18.42 4.40
CA ARG A 55 4.39 17.81 3.15
C ARG A 55 3.25 17.41 2.21
N PHE A 56 2.14 16.97 2.79
CA PHE A 56 0.92 16.67 2.08
C PHE A 56 0.41 17.99 1.46
N HIS A 57 0.05 19.03 2.18
CA HIS A 57 -0.48 20.26 1.55
C HIS A 57 0.54 21.21 0.90
N GLY A 58 1.84 21.02 1.10
CA GLY A 58 2.91 21.90 0.61
C GLY A 58 3.13 21.89 -0.91
N ASP A 59 4.27 22.44 -1.35
CA ASP A 59 4.70 22.56 -2.76
C ASP A 59 5.05 21.20 -3.41
N ARG A 60 4.15 20.23 -3.31
CA ARG A 60 4.19 19.04 -4.15
C ARG A 60 3.65 19.40 -5.52
N VAL A 61 4.31 18.92 -6.57
CA VAL A 61 3.59 18.66 -7.81
C VAL A 61 2.55 17.63 -7.41
N SER A 62 1.27 18.03 -7.26
CA SER A 62 0.29 17.14 -6.63
C SER A 62 0.29 15.82 -7.39
N ASN A 63 0.07 14.69 -6.72
CA ASN A 63 0.04 13.40 -7.41
C ASN A 63 -0.94 13.43 -8.58
N SER A 64 -2.06 14.16 -8.47
CA SER A 64 -2.97 14.44 -9.58
C SER A 64 -2.35 15.28 -10.70
N GLN A 65 -1.52 16.27 -10.41
CA GLN A 65 -0.80 17.06 -11.40
C GLN A 65 0.35 16.28 -12.03
N LEU A 66 1.09 15.45 -11.28
CA LEU A 66 2.05 14.50 -11.82
C LEU A 66 1.29 13.51 -12.70
N LEU A 67 0.31 12.77 -12.20
CA LEU A 67 -0.49 11.81 -12.98
C LEU A 67 -1.10 12.44 -14.25
N ALA A 68 -1.61 13.67 -14.18
CA ALA A 68 -2.13 14.39 -15.34
C ALA A 68 -1.04 14.83 -16.34
N GLN A 69 0.18 15.14 -15.87
CA GLN A 69 1.33 15.50 -16.70
C GLN A 69 2.13 14.29 -17.21
N THR A 70 2.07 13.16 -16.52
CA THR A 70 2.98 11.99 -16.68
C THR A 70 2.64 11.18 -17.93
N PHE A 71 1.46 11.39 -18.55
CA PHE A 71 1.07 10.62 -19.74
C PHE A 71 0.26 11.43 -20.74
N VAL A 72 0.82 12.57 -21.17
CA VAL A 72 0.37 13.16 -22.44
C VAL A 72 0.99 12.37 -23.60
N PRO A 73 0.25 12.13 -24.71
CA PRO A 73 0.75 11.31 -25.83
C PRO A 73 2.07 11.79 -26.46
N SER A 74 2.47 13.04 -26.21
CA SER A 74 3.69 13.65 -26.74
C SER A 74 4.96 13.39 -25.94
N MET A 75 4.89 12.64 -24.82
CA MET A 75 6.07 12.35 -24.01
C MET A 75 7.02 11.36 -24.67
N THR A 76 8.31 11.55 -24.45
CA THR A 76 9.32 10.56 -24.83
C THR A 76 9.39 9.43 -23.80
N PRO A 77 9.90 8.24 -24.19
CA PRO A 77 10.20 7.14 -23.26
C PRO A 77 10.95 7.57 -21.99
N ASP A 78 11.99 8.39 -22.14
CA ASP A 78 12.79 8.89 -21.01
C ASP A 78 11.99 9.79 -20.07
N GLN A 79 11.08 10.61 -20.63
CA GLN A 79 10.19 11.46 -19.84
C GLN A 79 9.17 10.63 -19.06
N VAL A 80 8.64 9.57 -19.67
CA VAL A 80 7.71 8.63 -18.99
C VAL A 80 8.42 7.94 -17.83
N HIS A 81 9.62 7.39 -18.08
CA HIS A 81 10.43 6.74 -17.04
C HIS A 81 10.77 7.70 -15.89
N SER A 82 11.30 8.88 -16.21
CA SER A 82 11.63 9.92 -15.21
C SER A 82 10.43 10.34 -14.36
N SER A 83 9.24 10.40 -14.97
CA SER A 83 8.03 10.81 -14.27
C SER A 83 7.54 9.73 -13.29
N PHE A 84 7.67 8.43 -13.61
CA PHE A 84 7.44 7.35 -12.64
C PHE A 84 8.44 7.38 -11.49
N ASP A 85 9.73 7.55 -11.79
CA ASP A 85 10.77 7.62 -10.76
C ASP A 85 10.49 8.77 -9.78
N LYS A 86 10.11 9.95 -10.30
CA LYS A 86 9.71 11.09 -9.48
C LYS A 86 8.45 10.79 -8.65
N LEU A 87 7.42 10.20 -9.24
CA LEU A 87 6.18 9.89 -8.52
C LEU A 87 6.44 8.92 -7.35
N ILE A 88 7.20 7.84 -7.61
CA ILE A 88 7.55 6.87 -6.56
C ILE A 88 8.41 7.52 -5.47
N GLN A 89 9.36 8.37 -5.84
CA GLN A 89 10.19 9.10 -4.86
C GLN A 89 9.34 10.02 -3.97
N GLU A 90 8.36 10.72 -4.53
CA GLU A 90 7.46 11.59 -3.76
C GLU A 90 6.59 10.79 -2.78
N GLU A 91 6.04 9.66 -3.22
CA GLU A 91 5.25 8.77 -2.35
C GLU A 91 6.10 8.17 -1.23
N GLN A 92 7.33 7.75 -1.53
CA GLN A 92 8.26 7.25 -0.52
C GLN A 92 8.62 8.33 0.50
N ALA A 93 8.84 9.57 0.05
CA ALA A 93 9.15 10.68 0.93
C ALA A 93 7.95 11.08 1.82
N LEU A 94 6.71 10.96 1.31
CA LEU A 94 5.50 11.10 2.12
C LEU A 94 5.38 9.97 3.14
N ALA A 95 5.55 8.72 2.70
CA ALA A 95 5.48 7.54 3.55
C ALA A 95 6.50 7.58 4.69
N ALA A 96 7.70 8.11 4.43
CA ALA A 96 8.77 8.22 5.43
C ALA A 96 8.42 9.13 6.62
N VAL A 97 7.56 10.12 6.42
CA VAL A 97 7.10 11.03 7.47
C VAL A 97 5.65 10.77 7.89
N ALA A 98 4.98 9.81 7.26
CA ALA A 98 3.59 9.51 7.50
C ALA A 98 3.35 8.93 8.91
N PRO A 99 2.20 9.24 9.53
CA PRO A 99 1.74 8.54 10.72
C PRO A 99 1.67 7.02 10.49
N ALA A 100 1.98 6.23 11.52
CA ALA A 100 2.09 4.77 11.41
C ALA A 100 0.81 4.09 10.88
N GLN A 101 -0.35 4.70 11.13
CA GLN A 101 -1.66 4.26 10.63
C GLN A 101 -1.77 4.27 9.10
N LEU A 102 -1.03 5.14 8.39
CA LEU A 102 -1.01 5.19 6.93
C LEU A 102 0.05 4.27 6.29
N ALA A 103 0.86 3.57 7.11
CA ALA A 103 1.97 2.77 6.58
C ALA A 103 1.50 1.61 5.70
N GLY A 104 0.30 1.08 5.95
CA GLY A 104 -0.33 0.06 5.10
C GLY A 104 -0.72 0.62 3.74
N ASP A 105 -1.37 1.77 3.73
CA ASP A 105 -1.89 2.41 2.51
C ASP A 105 -0.76 2.89 1.60
N TYR A 106 0.27 3.53 2.17
CA TYR A 106 1.45 3.90 1.40
C TYR A 106 2.19 2.69 0.83
N ARG A 107 2.19 1.54 1.51
CA ARG A 107 2.78 0.30 0.98
C ARG A 107 2.03 -0.18 -0.26
N VAL A 108 0.70 -0.10 -0.25
CA VAL A 108 -0.14 -0.44 -1.42
C VAL A 108 0.18 0.51 -2.57
N VAL A 109 0.06 1.83 -2.35
CA VAL A 109 0.29 2.84 -3.39
C VAL A 109 1.68 2.74 -4.01
N ILE A 110 2.73 2.64 -3.18
CA ILE A 110 4.12 2.54 -3.68
C ILE A 110 4.35 1.22 -4.42
N GLY A 111 3.85 0.10 -3.89
CA GLY A 111 4.00 -1.21 -4.51
C GLY A 111 3.33 -1.28 -5.88
N ASP A 112 2.13 -0.72 -5.98
CA ASP A 112 1.36 -0.57 -7.21
C ASP A 112 2.12 0.27 -8.26
N LEU A 113 2.63 1.43 -7.86
CA LEU A 113 3.43 2.27 -8.76
C LEU A 113 4.72 1.57 -9.22
N GLN A 114 5.37 0.81 -8.35
CA GLN A 114 6.54 -0.01 -8.72
C GLN A 114 6.17 -1.12 -9.71
N GLN A 115 4.99 -1.74 -9.57
CA GLN A 115 4.50 -2.73 -10.52
C GLN A 115 4.21 -2.10 -11.89
N VAL A 116 3.54 -0.94 -11.92
CA VAL A 116 3.28 -0.20 -13.15
C VAL A 116 4.59 0.21 -13.83
N ARG A 117 5.56 0.69 -13.04
CA ARG A 117 6.90 1.04 -13.53
C ARG A 117 7.57 -0.16 -14.20
N ALA A 118 7.61 -1.32 -13.55
CA ALA A 118 8.21 -2.53 -14.10
C ALA A 118 7.50 -3.01 -15.38
N ALA A 119 6.16 -2.92 -15.42
CA ALA A 119 5.40 -3.26 -16.62
C ALA A 119 5.63 -2.27 -17.77
N SER A 120 5.81 -0.98 -17.45
CA SER A 120 6.11 0.07 -18.43
C SER A 120 7.51 -0.10 -19.01
N GLU A 121 8.48 -0.50 -18.18
CA GLU A 121 9.83 -0.86 -18.61
C GLU A 121 9.83 -2.00 -19.63
N GLN A 122 9.07 -3.08 -19.35
CA GLN A 122 8.90 -4.21 -20.27
C GLN A 122 8.22 -3.80 -21.59
N ALA A 123 7.40 -2.75 -21.57
CA ALA A 123 6.74 -2.19 -22.73
C ALA A 123 7.58 -1.10 -23.45
N GLY A 124 8.84 -0.89 -23.05
CA GLY A 124 9.73 0.10 -23.65
C GLY A 124 9.35 1.55 -23.36
N TRP A 125 8.68 1.80 -22.24
CA TRP A 125 8.26 3.13 -21.78
C TRP A 125 7.37 3.90 -22.76
N SER A 126 6.60 3.19 -23.59
CA SER A 126 5.58 3.82 -24.43
C SER A 126 4.57 4.58 -23.55
N PRO A 127 4.27 5.88 -23.83
CA PRO A 127 3.30 6.64 -23.05
C PRO A 127 1.92 5.98 -22.98
N ASP A 128 1.45 5.39 -24.09
CA ASP A 128 0.15 4.73 -24.16
C ASP A 128 0.12 3.45 -23.33
N ALA A 129 1.19 2.63 -23.42
CA ALA A 129 1.29 1.40 -22.65
C ALA A 129 1.40 1.71 -21.15
N ALA A 130 2.23 2.67 -20.78
CA ALA A 130 2.41 3.10 -19.40
C ALA A 130 1.10 3.63 -18.80
N ARG A 131 0.36 4.43 -19.57
CA ARG A 131 -0.98 4.90 -19.20
C ARG A 131 -1.95 3.74 -18.99
N GLU A 132 -2.01 2.78 -19.91
CA GLU A 132 -2.86 1.59 -19.78
C GLU A 132 -2.54 0.82 -18.48
N LYS A 133 -1.26 0.58 -18.20
CA LYS A 133 -0.83 -0.12 -16.97
C LYS A 133 -1.17 0.64 -15.71
N LEU A 134 -0.98 1.96 -15.73
CA LEU A 134 -1.37 2.80 -14.61
C LEU A 134 -2.88 2.76 -14.37
N PHE A 135 -3.69 2.94 -15.42
CA PHE A 135 -5.15 2.86 -15.31
C PHE A 135 -5.62 1.52 -14.75
N ALA A 136 -5.01 0.40 -15.17
CA ALA A 136 -5.36 -0.91 -14.67
C ALA A 136 -5.14 -1.05 -13.15
N VAL A 137 -4.10 -0.40 -12.63
CA VAL A 137 -3.74 -0.48 -11.20
C VAL A 137 -4.54 0.50 -10.34
N ILE A 138 -4.70 1.76 -10.77
CA ILE A 138 -5.47 2.76 -9.99
C ILE A 138 -6.96 2.41 -9.88
N MET A 139 -7.48 1.57 -10.79
CA MET A 139 -8.86 1.08 -10.77
C MET A 139 -9.06 -0.15 -9.89
N THR A 140 -8.00 -0.69 -9.29
CA THR A 140 -8.14 -1.80 -8.33
C THR A 140 -8.77 -1.30 -7.03
N GLU A 141 -9.61 -2.14 -6.40
CA GLU A 141 -10.27 -1.79 -5.15
C GLU A 141 -9.26 -1.48 -4.04
N GLY A 142 -8.15 -2.23 -3.96
CA GLY A 142 -7.10 -2.01 -2.96
C GLY A 142 -6.40 -0.66 -3.12
N HIS A 143 -6.08 -0.26 -4.35
CA HIS A 143 -5.46 1.05 -4.61
C HIS A 143 -6.42 2.20 -4.28
N ALA A 144 -7.66 2.10 -4.77
CA ALA A 144 -8.68 3.13 -4.56
C ALA A 144 -8.99 3.31 -3.06
N GLN A 145 -9.05 2.21 -2.30
CA GLN A 145 -9.22 2.26 -0.86
C GLN A 145 -8.02 2.93 -0.17
N ALA A 146 -6.79 2.52 -0.47
CA ALA A 146 -5.59 3.10 0.15
C ALA A 146 -5.50 4.62 -0.10
N VAL A 147 -5.77 5.07 -1.33
CA VAL A 147 -5.83 6.50 -1.67
C VAL A 147 -6.97 7.20 -0.92
N GLY A 148 -8.13 6.55 -0.79
CA GLY A 148 -9.27 7.04 -0.02
C GLY A 148 -8.93 7.24 1.45
N ASP A 149 -8.31 6.25 2.09
CA ASP A 149 -7.94 6.28 3.51
C ASP A 149 -6.87 7.34 3.78
N ILE A 150 -5.87 7.49 2.90
CA ILE A 150 -4.87 8.57 2.97
C ILE A 150 -5.53 9.95 2.85
N THR A 151 -6.49 10.10 1.93
CA THR A 151 -7.18 11.38 1.70
C THR A 151 -8.11 11.72 2.86
N ALA A 152 -8.89 10.76 3.36
CA ALA A 152 -9.75 10.94 4.52
C ALA A 152 -8.93 11.32 5.75
N TYR A 153 -7.78 10.67 5.95
CA TYR A 153 -6.86 11.04 7.03
C TYR A 153 -6.36 12.48 6.89
N ALA A 154 -6.02 12.92 5.67
CA ALA A 154 -5.64 14.31 5.46
C ALA A 154 -6.77 15.29 5.80
N ASP A 155 -7.99 15.00 5.36
CA ASP A 155 -9.15 15.85 5.63
C ASP A 155 -9.46 15.95 7.13
N ASP A 156 -9.34 14.84 7.86
CA ASP A 156 -9.62 14.77 9.30
C ASP A 156 -8.50 15.40 10.16
N HIS A 157 -7.24 15.28 9.73
CA HIS A 157 -6.08 15.59 10.57
C HIS A 157 -5.24 16.78 10.13
N CYS A 158 -5.41 17.28 8.90
CA CYS A 158 -4.67 18.42 8.37
C CYS A 158 -5.47 19.73 8.35
N ALA A 159 -6.70 19.74 8.87
CA ALA A 159 -7.47 20.96 9.05
C ALA A 159 -6.74 21.94 9.99
N GLY A 160 -6.18 23.01 9.43
CA GLY A 160 -5.45 24.05 10.16
C GLY A 160 -3.91 23.93 10.18
N ALA A 161 -3.34 23.01 9.39
CA ALA A 161 -1.89 22.90 9.16
C ALA A 161 -1.36 23.95 8.16
#